data_AF-A0A1G4W4H6-F1
#
_entry.id   AF-A0A1G4W4H6-F1
#
_cell.length_a   1.000
_cell.length_b   1.000
_cell.length_c   1.000
_cell.angle_alpha   90.00
_cell.angle_beta   90.00
_cell.angle_gamma   90.00
#
_symmetry.space_group_name_H-M   'P 1'
#
loop_
_entity.id
_entity.type
_entity.pdbx_description
1 polymer ?
#
loop_
_entity_poly.entity_id
_entity_poly.type
_entity_poly.pdbx_seq_one_letter_code
_entity_poly.pdbx_strand_id
1 'polypeptide(L)'
;MYARRCVVGDRGSGPGVEVIDAPVEDGAVVGSGSIAGDTASAGWLLGEKRVSPRDLHTGSIDTTLTRNGEVVATGCTDALLERSLTVIARVSRRVQHGGVQLRAGDVVLVDGELPASRVRAGDHFVADFSVWGSIRVNFG
;
A
#
# COMPACT_ATOMS: atom_id res chain seq x y z
N MET A 1 -6.65 -9.08 2.40
CA MET A 1 -5.83 -7.92 2.79
C MET A 1 -4.55 -7.93 1.98
N TYR A 2 -4.10 -6.77 1.55
CA TYR A 2 -2.93 -6.61 0.70
C TYR A 2 -2.10 -5.44 1.24
N ALA A 3 -0.93 -5.69 1.81
CA ALA A 3 -0.11 -4.60 2.34
C ALA A 3 0.53 -3.82 1.17
N ARG A 4 0.24 -2.51 1.10
CA ARG A 4 0.73 -1.61 0.05
C ARG A 4 1.56 -0.51 0.65
N ARG A 5 2.62 -0.09 -0.05
CA ARG A 5 3.21 1.21 0.28
C ARG A 5 2.21 2.32 -0.06
N CYS A 6 1.99 3.26 0.86
CA CYS A 6 1.12 4.41 0.59
C CYS A 6 1.95 5.69 0.42
N VAL A 7 1.53 6.55 -0.51
CA VAL A 7 1.99 7.94 -0.53
C VAL A 7 0.81 8.84 -0.21
N VAL A 8 0.91 9.56 0.91
CA VAL A 8 -0.13 10.47 1.38
C VAL A 8 0.22 11.87 0.90
N GLY A 9 -0.10 12.17 -0.37
CA GLY A 9 -0.15 13.52 -0.94
C GLY A 9 0.87 14.52 -0.41
N ASP A 10 0.38 15.64 0.13
CA ASP A 10 1.13 16.79 0.65
C ASP A 10 1.64 16.61 2.09
N ARG A 11 1.17 15.58 2.81
CA ARG A 11 1.59 15.28 4.19
C ARG A 11 2.80 14.36 4.28
N GLY A 12 3.37 13.97 3.14
CA GLY A 12 4.54 13.11 3.05
C GLY A 12 4.20 11.63 2.84
N SER A 13 5.21 10.85 2.50
CA SER A 13 5.10 9.41 2.24
C SER A 13 5.19 8.60 3.53
N GLY A 14 4.56 7.43 3.57
CA GLY A 14 4.61 6.59 4.76
C GLY A 14 4.13 5.16 4.52
N PRO A 15 4.08 4.34 5.56
CA PRO A 15 3.53 2.98 5.44
C PRO A 15 2.02 3.04 5.23
N GLY A 16 1.51 2.09 4.44
CA GLY A 16 0.08 1.90 4.22
C GLY A 16 -0.29 0.43 4.16
N VAL A 17 -1.58 0.13 4.16
CA VAL A 17 -2.12 -1.19 3.85
C VAL A 17 -3.41 -0.96 3.09
N GLU A 18 -3.63 -1.75 2.03
CA GLU A 18 -4.94 -1.81 1.37
C GLU A 18 -5.71 -3.06 1.83
N VAL A 19 -6.99 -2.88 2.13
CA VAL A 19 -7.92 -3.98 2.31
C VAL A 19 -8.69 -4.09 1.02
N ILE A 20 -8.56 -5.24 0.35
CA ILE A 20 -9.30 -5.55 -0.87
C ILE A 20 -10.40 -6.58 -0.57
N ASP A 21 -11.56 -6.37 -1.16
CA ASP A 21 -12.67 -7.30 -1.24
C ASP A 21 -12.81 -7.79 -2.68
N ALA A 22 -11.91 -8.69 -3.05
CA ALA A 22 -11.87 -9.33 -4.35
C ALA A 22 -11.70 -10.84 -4.18
N PRO A 23 -12.22 -11.66 -5.13
CA PRO A 23 -11.97 -13.09 -5.15
C PRO A 23 -10.54 -13.38 -5.63
N VAL A 24 -9.56 -13.07 -4.80
CA VAL A 24 -8.14 -13.37 -5.03
C VAL A 24 -7.68 -14.54 -4.17
N GLU A 25 -6.84 -15.40 -4.73
CA GLU A 25 -6.24 -16.52 -4.02
C GLU A 25 -5.23 -16.04 -2.96
N ASP A 26 -5.07 -16.83 -1.89
CA ASP A 26 -4.06 -16.56 -0.85
C ASP A 26 -2.67 -16.71 -1.46
N GLY A 27 -1.82 -15.69 -1.33
CA GLY A 27 -0.50 -15.63 -1.99
C GLY A 27 -0.51 -15.12 -3.44
N ALA A 28 -1.65 -14.65 -3.96
CA ALA A 28 -1.70 -14.08 -5.32
C ALA A 28 -0.98 -12.73 -5.40
N VAL A 29 -0.19 -12.55 -6.47
CA VAL A 29 0.32 -11.22 -6.85
C VAL A 29 -0.79 -10.46 -7.54
N VAL A 30 -1.28 -9.40 -6.91
CA VAL A 30 -2.38 -8.58 -7.42
C VAL A 30 -1.79 -7.36 -8.11
N GLY A 31 -1.76 -7.37 -9.44
CA GLY A 31 -1.28 -6.24 -10.24
C GLY A 31 -2.37 -5.20 -10.47
N SER A 32 -1.97 -3.98 -10.82
CA SER A 32 -2.87 -2.87 -11.20
C SER A 32 -3.79 -3.18 -12.39
N GLY A 33 -3.50 -4.23 -13.17
CA GLY A 33 -4.31 -4.70 -14.30
C GLY A 33 -5.16 -5.95 -14.03
N SER A 34 -5.06 -6.59 -12.86
CA SER A 34 -5.80 -7.83 -12.57
C SER A 34 -7.17 -7.60 -11.93
N ILE A 35 -7.54 -6.35 -11.66
CA ILE A 35 -8.85 -5.96 -11.14
C ILE A 35 -9.45 -4.97 -12.14
N ALA A 36 -10.28 -5.49 -13.06
CA ALA A 36 -10.99 -4.70 -14.04
C ALA A 36 -12.31 -4.17 -13.46
N GLY A 37 -12.45 -2.84 -13.37
CA GLY A 37 -13.67 -2.17 -12.94
C GLY A 37 -13.84 -2.14 -11.42
N ASP A 38 -13.90 -0.93 -10.88
CA ASP A 38 -13.91 -0.61 -9.44
C ASP A 38 -12.74 -1.27 -8.70
N THR A 39 -11.69 -0.49 -8.41
CA THR A 39 -10.55 -0.98 -7.62
C THR A 39 -11.14 -1.63 -6.37
N ALA A 40 -11.04 -2.95 -6.23
CA ALA A 40 -11.71 -3.73 -5.19
C ALA A 40 -11.25 -3.40 -3.75
N SER A 41 -10.70 -2.21 -3.54
CA SER A 41 -10.46 -1.54 -2.29
C SER A 41 -11.75 -1.47 -1.47
N ALA A 42 -11.78 -2.22 -0.38
CA ALA A 42 -12.77 -2.09 0.68
C ALA A 42 -12.34 -1.05 1.73
N GLY A 43 -11.05 -0.69 1.76
CA GLY A 43 -10.53 0.33 2.65
C GLY A 43 -9.01 0.34 2.70
N TRP A 44 -8.46 1.22 3.53
CA TRP A 44 -7.02 1.35 3.73
C TRP A 44 -6.68 1.77 5.15
N LEU A 45 -5.45 1.44 5.55
CA LEU A 45 -4.84 1.85 6.81
C LEU A 45 -3.57 2.62 6.49
N LEU A 46 -3.28 3.66 7.27
CA LEU A 46 -2.01 4.38 7.20
C LEU A 46 -1.30 4.23 8.52
N GLY A 47 0.01 4.00 8.49
CA GLY A 47 0.78 4.09 9.73
C GLY A 47 1.02 5.54 10.11
N GLU A 48 1.75 5.75 11.20
CA GLU A 48 1.92 7.08 11.79
C GLU A 48 3.03 7.88 11.12
N LYS A 49 4.13 7.21 10.73
CA LYS A 49 5.31 7.88 10.19
C LYS A 49 5.01 8.54 8.85
N ARG A 50 5.38 9.81 8.73
CA ARG A 50 5.38 10.56 7.47
C ARG A 50 6.78 11.08 7.19
N VAL A 51 7.19 10.94 5.94
CA VAL A 51 8.49 11.39 5.44
C VAL A 51 8.23 12.40 4.34
N SER A 52 8.80 13.59 4.49
CA SER A 52 8.75 14.63 3.45
C SER A 52 9.22 14.05 2.11
N PRO A 53 8.61 14.42 0.97
CA PRO A 53 9.11 13.99 -0.34
C PRO A 53 10.58 14.36 -0.60
N ARG A 54 11.10 15.41 0.05
CA ARG A 54 12.51 15.84 -0.04
C ARG A 54 13.46 14.94 0.76
N ASP A 55 12.94 14.34 1.83
CA ASP A 55 13.69 13.49 2.75
C ASP A 55 13.37 12.01 2.51
N LEU A 56 12.69 11.73 1.39
CA LEU A 56 12.26 10.39 1.04
C LEU A 56 13.50 9.53 0.84
N HIS A 57 13.70 8.61 1.77
CA HIS A 57 14.79 7.65 1.67
C HIS A 57 14.63 6.86 0.36
N THR A 58 15.66 6.89 -0.48
CA THR A 58 15.70 6.14 -1.75
C THR A 58 16.21 4.72 -1.58
N GLY A 59 16.63 4.34 -0.37
CA GLY A 59 17.07 2.98 -0.06
C GLY A 59 15.93 2.00 0.19
N SER A 60 16.32 0.73 0.19
CA SER A 60 15.53 -0.44 0.54
C SER A 60 14.78 -0.25 1.85
N ILE A 61 13.47 -0.52 1.83
CA ILE A 61 12.68 -0.64 3.06
C ILE A 61 12.09 -2.03 3.07
N ASP A 62 12.64 -2.86 3.95
CA ASP A 62 12.12 -4.20 4.17
C ASP A 62 10.72 -4.11 4.77
N THR A 63 9.84 -4.97 4.27
CA THR A 63 8.47 -5.09 4.73
C THR A 63 8.18 -6.54 5.08
N THR A 64 7.65 -6.77 6.28
CA THR A 64 7.19 -8.10 6.73
C THR A 64 5.70 -8.04 7.06
N LEU A 65 4.94 -9.01 6.55
CA LEU A 65 3.54 -9.20 6.92
C LEU A 65 3.41 -10.47 7.76
N THR A 66 2.84 -10.31 8.94
CA THR A 66 2.58 -11.39 9.90
C THR A 66 1.07 -11.54 10.08
N ARG A 67 0.57 -12.78 10.03
CA ARG A 67 -0.81 -13.16 10.37
C ARG A 67 -0.77 -14.07 11.60
N ASN A 68 -1.44 -13.68 12.67
CA ASN A 68 -1.55 -14.49 13.90
C ASN A 68 -0.19 -14.94 14.48
N GLY A 69 0.84 -14.09 14.34
CA GLY A 69 2.20 -14.38 14.80
C GLY A 69 3.10 -15.10 13.77
N GLU A 70 2.56 -15.55 12.65
CA GLU A 70 3.32 -16.22 11.59
C GLU A 70 3.61 -15.28 10.41
N VAL A 71 4.85 -15.28 9.90
CA VAL A 71 5.21 -14.51 8.71
C VAL A 71 4.56 -15.15 7.48
N VAL A 72 3.70 -14.39 6.80
CA VAL A 72 2.97 -14.83 5.60
C VAL A 72 3.51 -14.21 4.32
N ALA A 73 4.21 -13.07 4.41
CA ALA A 73 4.88 -12.45 3.27
C ALA A 73 6.04 -11.55 3.73
N THR A 74 7.05 -11.43 2.87
CA THR A 74 8.14 -10.47 3.00
C THR A 74 8.39 -9.80 1.65
N GLY A 75 8.98 -8.61 1.67
CA GLY A 75 9.30 -7.84 0.47
C GLY A 75 10.18 -6.64 0.80
N CYS A 76 10.61 -5.92 -0.23
CA CYS A 76 11.45 -4.73 -0.09
C CYS A 76 10.93 -3.64 -1.02
N THR A 77 11.05 -2.38 -0.67
CA THR A 77 10.57 -1.29 -1.52
C THR A 77 11.53 -0.83 -2.61
N ASP A 78 12.62 -1.55 -2.86
CA ASP A 78 13.70 -1.16 -3.78
C ASP A 78 13.22 -0.93 -5.21
N ALA A 79 12.27 -1.71 -5.70
CA ALA A 79 11.79 -1.56 -7.07
C ALA A 79 10.79 -0.41 -7.23
N LEU A 80 10.33 0.22 -6.13
CA LEU A 80 9.15 1.08 -6.12
C LEU A 80 9.44 2.57 -5.98
N LEU A 81 10.58 3.00 -5.44
CA LEU A 81 10.79 4.40 -5.06
C LEU A 81 10.85 5.38 -6.24
N GLU A 82 11.72 5.14 -7.22
CA GLU A 82 11.76 5.92 -8.46
C GLU A 82 10.45 5.79 -9.27
N ARG A 83 9.81 4.62 -9.19
CA ARG A 83 8.54 4.35 -9.86
C ARG A 83 7.38 5.09 -9.18
N SER A 84 7.41 5.30 -7.87
CA SER A 84 6.24 5.81 -7.11
C SER A 84 5.93 7.26 -7.41
N LEU A 85 6.92 8.17 -7.35
CA LEU A 85 6.70 9.58 -7.71
C LEU A 85 6.33 9.72 -9.18
N THR A 86 6.95 8.91 -10.05
CA THR A 86 6.64 8.85 -11.48
C THR A 86 5.21 8.35 -11.72
N VAL A 87 4.77 7.33 -10.97
CA VAL A 87 3.41 6.77 -11.02
C VAL A 87 2.40 7.79 -10.55
N ILE A 88 2.64 8.48 -9.43
CA ILE A 88 1.77 9.55 -8.94
C ILE A 88 1.64 10.63 -10.01
N ALA A 89 2.74 11.12 -10.57
CA ALA A 89 2.70 12.12 -11.63
C ALA A 89 1.91 11.64 -12.87
N ARG A 90 2.03 10.35 -13.24
CA ARG A 90 1.26 9.75 -14.35
C ARG A 90 -0.22 9.62 -14.01
N VAL A 91 -0.57 9.16 -12.81
CA VAL A 91 -1.95 9.02 -12.33
C VAL A 91 -2.60 10.39 -12.29
N SER A 92 -1.95 11.40 -11.68
CA SER A 92 -2.43 12.78 -11.65
C SER A 92 -2.77 13.30 -13.05
N ARG A 93 -1.87 13.11 -14.02
CA ARG A 93 -2.14 13.50 -15.41
C ARG A 93 -3.30 12.71 -16.03
N ARG A 94 -3.40 11.40 -15.75
CA ARG A 94 -4.44 10.54 -16.33
C ARG A 94 -5.82 10.90 -15.80
N VAL A 95 -5.96 11.07 -14.48
CA VAL A 95 -7.26 11.40 -13.85
C VAL A 95 -7.74 12.80 -14.25
N GLN A 96 -6.81 13.73 -14.50
CA GLN A 96 -7.12 15.07 -15.03
C GLN A 96 -7.83 15.02 -16.40
N HIS A 97 -7.46 14.08 -17.29
CA HIS A 97 -8.18 13.93 -18.56
C HIS A 97 -9.62 13.46 -18.39
N GLY A 98 -9.94 12.82 -17.25
CA GLY A 98 -11.29 12.43 -16.86
C GLY A 98 -12.03 13.46 -16.01
N GLY A 99 -11.50 14.67 -15.86
CA GLY A 99 -12.10 15.74 -15.04
C GLY A 99 -11.87 15.61 -13.54
N VAL A 100 -11.05 14.67 -13.08
CA VAL A 100 -10.68 14.50 -11.67
C VAL A 100 -9.34 15.16 -11.41
N GLN A 101 -9.25 15.97 -10.37
CA GLN A 101 -8.02 16.62 -9.96
C GLN A 101 -7.66 16.17 -8.55
N LEU A 102 -6.43 15.68 -8.35
CA LEU A 102 -5.91 15.42 -7.01
C LEU A 102 -5.77 16.73 -6.25
N ARG A 103 -6.28 16.74 -5.02
CA ARG A 103 -6.29 17.88 -4.10
C ARG A 103 -5.29 17.65 -2.97
N ALA A 104 -4.91 18.75 -2.32
CA ALA A 104 -4.18 18.68 -1.06
C ALA A 104 -4.97 17.82 -0.05
N GLY A 105 -4.28 16.91 0.65
CA GLY A 105 -4.90 15.92 1.53
C GLY A 105 -5.37 14.62 0.86
N ASP A 106 -5.37 14.51 -0.47
CA ASP A 106 -5.69 13.25 -1.14
C ASP A 106 -4.63 12.17 -0.85
N VAL A 107 -5.11 10.93 -0.75
CA VAL A 107 -4.28 9.75 -0.50
C VAL A 107 -4.11 8.97 -1.79
N VAL A 108 -2.86 8.64 -2.14
CA VAL A 108 -2.55 7.78 -3.29
C VAL A 108 -1.86 6.52 -2.78
N LEU A 109 -2.57 5.40 -2.84
CA LEU A 109 -1.96 4.09 -2.62
C LEU A 109 -1.18 3.71 -3.87
N VAL A 110 0.09 3.36 -3.69
CA VAL A 110 0.94 2.87 -4.79
C VAL A 110 1.06 1.36 -4.61
N ASP A 111 1.15 0.63 -5.71
CA ASP A 111 1.24 -0.84 -5.65
C ASP A 111 2.38 -1.28 -4.72
N GLY A 112 2.10 -2.26 -3.87
CA GLY A 112 3.08 -2.93 -3.01
C GLY A 112 3.69 -4.15 -3.71
N GLU A 113 4.68 -4.77 -3.07
CA GLU A 113 5.30 -6.00 -3.57
C GLU A 113 4.83 -7.26 -2.84
N LEU A 114 4.13 -7.13 -1.71
CA LEU A 114 3.69 -8.30 -0.95
C LEU A 114 2.52 -8.99 -1.64
N PRO A 115 2.49 -10.33 -1.74
CA PRO A 115 1.32 -11.05 -2.18
C PRO A 115 0.09 -10.79 -1.31
N ALA A 116 -1.10 -10.95 -1.87
CA ALA A 116 -2.35 -10.86 -1.12
C ALA A 116 -2.41 -11.95 -0.04
N SER A 117 -2.84 -11.57 1.16
CA SER A 117 -3.16 -12.52 2.22
C SER A 117 -4.65 -12.57 2.47
N ARG A 118 -5.21 -13.78 2.46
CA ARG A 118 -6.61 -14.00 2.79
C ARG A 118 -6.87 -13.68 4.25
N VAL A 119 -7.89 -12.87 4.49
CA VAL A 119 -8.37 -12.48 5.82
C VAL A 119 -9.53 -13.38 6.20
N ARG A 120 -9.56 -13.80 7.45
CA ARG A 120 -10.68 -14.48 8.11
C ARG A 120 -11.07 -13.71 9.38
N ALA A 121 -12.31 -13.90 9.81
CA ALA A 121 -12.73 -13.41 11.12
C ALA A 121 -11.82 -13.98 12.22
N GLY A 122 -11.42 -13.12 13.15
CA GLY A 122 -10.44 -13.42 14.20
C GLY A 122 -8.97 -13.22 13.81
N ASP A 123 -8.65 -12.94 12.54
CA ASP A 123 -7.25 -12.72 12.14
C ASP A 123 -6.71 -11.39 12.69
N HIS A 124 -5.48 -11.45 13.20
CA HIS A 124 -4.66 -10.29 13.52
C HIS A 124 -3.48 -10.19 12.57
N PHE A 125 -3.36 -9.06 11.89
CA PHE A 125 -2.25 -8.77 10.98
C PHE A 125 -1.35 -7.67 11.51
N VAL A 126 -0.04 -7.85 11.29
CA VAL A 126 0.99 -6.83 11.50
C VAL A 126 1.78 -6.67 10.21
N ALA A 127 1.74 -5.48 9.62
CA ALA A 127 2.63 -5.09 8.54
C ALA A 127 3.74 -4.21 9.11
N ASP A 128 4.97 -4.72 9.17
CA ASP A 128 6.16 -4.00 9.63
C ASP A 128 6.93 -3.46 8.43
N PHE A 129 7.21 -2.16 8.41
CA PHE A 129 7.93 -1.44 7.36
C PHE A 129 9.29 -0.94 7.85
N SER A 130 9.96 -1.69 8.73
CA SER A 130 11.28 -1.39 9.26
C SER A 130 11.33 0.02 9.87
N VAL A 131 12.21 0.89 9.35
CA VAL A 131 12.39 2.28 9.80
C VAL A 131 11.13 3.14 9.66
N TRP A 132 10.10 2.68 8.95
CA TRP A 132 8.82 3.37 8.80
C TRP A 132 7.76 2.96 9.84
N GLY A 133 8.06 1.99 10.70
CA GLY A 133 7.15 1.52 11.73
C GLY A 133 6.18 0.47 11.23
N SER A 134 5.12 0.21 12.00
CA SER A 134 4.19 -0.89 11.73
C SER A 134 2.73 -0.46 11.73
N ILE A 135 1.90 -1.20 10.98
CA ILE A 135 0.45 -1.10 10.96
C ILE A 135 -0.12 -2.40 11.50
N ARG A 136 -1.10 -2.30 12.41
CA ARG A 136 -1.77 -3.44 13.02
C ARG A 136 -3.26 -3.36 12.76
N VAL A 137 -3.88 -4.50 12.46
CA VAL A 137 -5.33 -4.58 12.27
C VAL A 137 -5.85 -5.91 12.81
N ASN A 138 -6.99 -5.85 13.51
CA ASN A 138 -7.76 -7.00 13.96
C ASN A 138 -9.02 -7.07 13.12
N PHE A 139 -9.32 -8.24 12.59
CA PHE A 139 -10.59 -8.51 11.91
C PHE A 139 -11.49 -9.29 12.86
N GLY A 140 -12.62 -8.70 13.25
CA GLY A 140 -13.63 -9.30 14.12
C GLY A 140 -14.50 -10.33 13.44
#